data_AF-A0A4Q0A0C9-F1
#
_entry.id   AF-A0A4Q0A0C9-F1
#
_cell.length_a   1.000
_cell.length_b   1.000
_cell.length_c   1.000
_cell.angle_alpha   90.00
_cell.angle_beta   90.00
_cell.angle_gamma   90.00
#
_symmetry.space_group_name_H-M   'P 1'
#
loop_
_entity.id
_entity.type
_entity.pdbx_description
1 polymer ?
#
loop_
_entity_poly.entity_id
_entity_poly.type
_entity_poly.pdbx_seq_one_letter_code
_entity_poly.pdbx_strand_id
1 'polypeptide(L)'
;MRDKILVLGPPGVPKQAIVEWIVQSSPNVSGPSAEQSSTDEPSSLPEELLVVPWWMNTKYYTAQVDFWLDTVPLPTGGAASSALRDTNRGDAQADSDNNDQAIPALVHIITEFDQVGDVVDGFIYVFDPRRPDTFDALKPWAAFCQRHDISVCLALAVTVDPLTQESAGLNDVDSFGDFQSHGEVPPAEPDLEAYEDWCIENGFELVAVPELPSIHTAVAYADDGIGRVIEALQSHTWATMVKKYAPPASTTARASAGDPSASGTVGQIKPWETRRPLNAMDALGDLLDGGSSDMEQVLARLKDLRTQAEGMDMERRQEFAAKMVEVLMSRSPLDDNNSGEESD
;
A
#
# COMPACT_ATOMS: atom_id res chain seq x y z
N MET A 1 11.54 -8.70 -17.83
CA MET A 1 10.93 -9.17 -16.56
C MET A 1 10.29 -7.95 -15.91
N ARG A 2 9.20 -8.12 -15.17
CA ARG A 2 8.50 -7.02 -14.48
C ARG A 2 9.02 -6.88 -13.06
N ASP A 3 10.14 -6.17 -12.93
CA ASP A 3 10.92 -6.05 -11.69
C ASP A 3 11.45 -4.63 -11.47
N LYS A 4 10.92 -3.64 -12.20
CA LYS A 4 11.30 -2.24 -12.10
C LYS A 4 10.22 -1.44 -11.41
N ILE A 5 10.65 -0.48 -10.60
CA ILE A 5 9.80 0.49 -9.93
C ILE A 5 10.18 1.87 -10.44
N LEU A 6 9.29 2.52 -11.18
CA LEU A 6 9.52 3.86 -11.70
C LEU A 6 9.15 4.89 -10.61
N VAL A 7 10.09 5.77 -10.26
CA VAL A 7 9.94 6.80 -9.24
C VAL A 7 10.10 8.17 -9.88
N LEU A 8 9.00 8.91 -9.94
CA LEU A 8 8.92 10.19 -10.61
C LEU A 8 8.51 11.31 -9.66
N GLY A 9 8.65 12.53 -10.14
CA GLY A 9 8.22 13.73 -9.43
C GLY A 9 8.98 14.96 -9.93
N PRO A 10 8.45 16.15 -9.68
CA PRO A 10 9.04 17.39 -10.16
C PRO A 10 10.42 17.68 -9.58
N PRO A 11 11.16 18.66 -10.14
CA PRO A 11 12.37 19.15 -9.49
C PRO A 11 12.03 19.70 -8.10
N GLY A 12 12.92 19.44 -7.14
CA GLY A 12 12.80 19.92 -5.76
C GLY A 12 12.05 19.00 -4.80
N VAL A 13 11.38 17.94 -5.28
CA VAL A 13 10.84 16.89 -4.39
C VAL A 13 11.91 15.83 -4.06
N PRO A 14 11.93 15.29 -2.82
CA PRO A 14 13.05 14.51 -2.31
C PRO A 14 12.97 13.01 -2.67
N LYS A 15 12.86 12.71 -3.97
CA LYS A 15 12.69 11.34 -4.50
C LYS A 15 13.78 10.38 -4.04
N GLN A 16 15.04 10.81 -4.16
CA GLN A 16 16.19 9.99 -3.78
C GLN A 16 16.19 9.68 -2.29
N ALA A 17 15.91 10.67 -1.44
CA ALA A 17 15.84 10.47 0.01
C ALA A 17 14.72 9.48 0.39
N ILE A 18 13.57 9.53 -0.30
CA ILE A 18 12.48 8.56 -0.11
C ILE A 18 12.95 7.15 -0.46
N VAL A 19 13.58 6.96 -1.62
CA VAL A 19 14.08 5.64 -2.05
C VAL A 19 15.15 5.12 -1.10
N GLU A 20 16.11 5.96 -0.71
CA GLU A 20 17.13 5.61 0.28
C GLU A 20 16.48 5.19 1.61
N TRP A 21 15.44 5.90 2.04
CA TRP A 21 14.75 5.57 3.28
C TRP A 21 13.96 4.26 3.16
N ILE A 22 13.28 3.99 2.05
CA ILE A 22 12.64 2.70 1.78
C ILE A 22 13.66 1.55 1.86
N VAL A 23 14.83 1.72 1.23
CA VAL A 23 15.90 0.73 1.22
C VAL A 23 16.46 0.49 2.63
N GLN A 24 16.72 1.57 3.39
CA GLN A 24 17.28 1.53 4.75
C GLN A 24 16.29 0.98 5.79
N SER A 25 15.00 1.27 5.65
CA SER A 25 13.94 0.83 6.56
C SER A 25 13.52 -0.62 6.34
N SER A 26 13.94 -1.25 5.24
CA SER A 26 13.63 -2.66 4.97
C SER A 26 14.39 -3.57 5.96
N PRO A 27 13.69 -4.34 6.82
CA PRO A 27 14.28 -4.95 8.02
C PRO A 27 15.32 -6.08 7.80
N ASN A 28 15.75 -6.37 6.56
CA ASN A 28 16.55 -7.57 6.25
C ASN A 28 17.52 -7.42 5.06
N VAL A 29 18.12 -6.25 4.84
CA VAL A 29 19.13 -6.04 3.79
C VAL A 29 20.50 -6.63 4.19
N SER A 30 20.54 -7.94 4.43
CA SER A 30 21.78 -8.72 4.33
C SER A 30 21.80 -9.35 2.94
N GLY A 31 21.82 -8.50 1.92
CA GLY A 31 21.98 -8.96 0.54
C GLY A 31 23.37 -9.60 0.34
N PRO A 32 23.52 -10.52 -0.63
CA PRO A 32 24.87 -10.87 -1.10
C PRO A 32 25.60 -9.58 -1.47
N SER A 33 26.86 -9.43 -1.03
CA SER A 33 27.69 -8.29 -1.44
C SER A 33 27.53 -8.09 -2.94
N ALA A 34 27.25 -6.86 -3.36
CA ALA A 34 26.93 -6.46 -4.72
C ALA A 34 28.04 -6.85 -5.71
N GLU A 35 28.11 -8.13 -6.06
CA GLU A 35 28.82 -8.61 -7.23
C GLU A 35 27.91 -8.29 -8.40
N GLN A 36 28.34 -7.28 -9.16
CA GLN A 36 27.62 -6.65 -10.27
C GLN A 36 26.94 -7.71 -11.15
N SER A 37 25.62 -7.81 -11.03
CA SER A 37 24.79 -8.62 -11.91
C SER A 37 24.83 -7.99 -13.30
N SER A 38 25.62 -8.57 -14.20
CA SER A 38 25.62 -8.24 -15.62
C SER A 38 24.36 -8.83 -16.27
N THR A 39 23.21 -8.24 -16.01
CA THR A 39 21.98 -8.54 -16.75
C THR A 39 21.98 -7.66 -17.99
N ASP A 40 21.67 -8.25 -19.15
CA ASP A 40 21.53 -7.54 -20.44
C ASP A 40 20.52 -6.39 -20.30
N GLU A 41 21.04 -5.20 -19.98
CA GLU A 41 20.23 -3.99 -19.90
C GLU A 41 19.72 -3.64 -21.31
N PRO A 42 18.43 -3.27 -21.44
CA PRO A 42 17.95 -2.69 -22.68
C PRO A 42 18.78 -1.43 -22.96
N SER A 43 19.52 -1.43 -24.06
CA SER A 43 20.46 -0.38 -24.47
C SER A 43 19.78 0.95 -24.87
N SER A 44 18.58 1.22 -24.34
CA SER A 44 17.73 2.36 -24.66
C SER A 44 17.19 3.07 -23.42
N LEU A 45 17.81 2.86 -22.25
CA LEU A 45 17.48 3.69 -21.09
C LEU A 45 17.96 5.13 -21.32
N PRO A 46 17.22 6.14 -20.83
CA PRO A 46 17.70 7.51 -20.81
C PRO A 46 19.05 7.57 -20.07
N GLU A 47 20.04 8.25 -20.61
CA GLU A 47 21.42 8.29 -20.06
C GLU A 47 21.50 8.88 -18.63
N GLU A 48 20.41 9.49 -18.13
CA GLU A 48 20.34 10.18 -16.84
C GLU A 48 19.53 9.43 -15.76
N LEU A 49 19.01 8.25 -16.06
CA LEU A 49 18.17 7.50 -15.12
C LEU A 49 19.00 6.94 -13.96
N LEU A 50 18.71 7.40 -12.73
CA LEU A 50 19.37 6.88 -11.53
C LEU A 50 18.75 5.54 -11.14
N VAL A 51 19.57 4.49 -11.07
CA VAL A 51 19.13 3.13 -10.70
C VAL A 51 19.57 2.78 -9.29
N VAL A 52 18.62 2.41 -8.42
CA VAL A 52 18.88 1.97 -7.05
C VAL A 52 18.35 0.54 -6.86
N PRO A 53 19.23 -0.48 -6.74
CA PRO A 53 18.80 -1.85 -6.53
C PRO A 53 18.27 -2.05 -5.12
N TRP A 54 17.20 -2.84 -4.97
CA TRP A 54 16.58 -3.17 -3.69
C TRP A 54 16.26 -4.65 -3.58
N TRP A 55 16.70 -5.25 -2.46
CA TRP A 55 16.41 -6.63 -2.10
C TRP A 55 15.28 -6.68 -1.08
N MET A 56 14.10 -7.13 -1.54
CA MET A 56 12.99 -7.43 -0.65
C MET A 56 13.21 -8.78 0.00
N ASN A 57 13.13 -8.82 1.32
CA ASN A 57 13.36 -10.02 2.10
C ASN A 57 12.26 -10.16 3.16
N THR A 58 11.15 -10.77 2.75
CA THR A 58 9.97 -10.95 3.58
C THR A 58 10.03 -12.31 4.30
N LYS A 59 9.04 -12.58 5.15
CA LYS A 59 8.88 -13.91 5.76
C LYS A 59 8.66 -15.01 4.71
N TYR A 60 8.03 -14.68 3.59
CA TYR A 60 7.51 -15.66 2.64
C TYR A 60 8.35 -15.78 1.37
N TYR A 61 9.10 -14.74 1.01
CA TYR A 61 9.87 -14.71 -0.23
C TYR A 61 11.06 -13.76 -0.16
N THR A 62 11.93 -13.87 -1.17
CA THR A 62 12.92 -12.85 -1.53
C THR A 62 12.67 -12.37 -2.95
N ALA A 63 12.83 -11.09 -3.23
CA ALA A 63 12.76 -10.54 -4.59
C ALA A 63 13.83 -9.46 -4.76
N GLN A 64 14.34 -9.33 -5.98
CA GLN A 64 15.22 -8.23 -6.37
C GLN A 64 14.44 -7.33 -7.32
N VAL A 65 14.39 -6.04 -7.00
CA VAL A 65 13.79 -5.02 -7.85
C VAL A 65 14.75 -3.85 -7.98
N ASP A 66 14.60 -3.05 -9.03
CA ASP A 66 15.38 -1.83 -9.19
C ASP A 66 14.45 -0.62 -9.21
N PHE A 67 14.76 0.38 -8.39
CA PHE A 67 14.15 1.69 -8.50
C PHE A 67 14.81 2.46 -9.62
N TRP A 68 13.98 3.04 -10.49
CA TRP A 68 14.37 3.92 -11.59
C TRP A 68 13.88 5.32 -11.27
N LEU A 69 14.80 6.23 -10.98
CA LEU A 69 14.46 7.58 -10.55
C LEU A 69 14.67 8.56 -11.69
N ASP A 70 13.64 9.35 -11.99
CA ASP A 70 13.72 10.43 -12.97
C ASP A 70 12.97 11.69 -12.49
N THR A 71 13.30 12.83 -13.08
CA THR A 71 12.68 14.11 -12.80
C THR A 71 11.74 14.52 -13.92
N VAL A 72 10.48 14.78 -13.54
CA VAL A 72 9.46 15.21 -14.49
C VAL A 72 9.39 16.74 -14.50
N PRO A 73 9.53 17.42 -15.64
CA PRO A 73 9.40 18.87 -15.68
C PRO A 73 7.98 19.29 -15.32
N LEU A 74 7.85 20.38 -14.57
CA LEU A 74 6.54 20.98 -14.31
C LEU A 74 5.98 21.59 -15.61
N PRO A 75 4.66 21.55 -15.82
CA PRO A 75 4.03 22.25 -16.92
C PRO A 75 4.31 23.76 -16.77
N THR A 76 5.13 24.32 -17.66
CA THR A 76 5.74 25.66 -17.52
C THR A 76 4.76 26.83 -17.69
N GLY A 77 3.46 26.62 -17.54
CA GLY A 77 2.46 27.67 -17.65
C GLY A 77 1.30 27.40 -16.70
N GLY A 78 0.99 28.37 -15.83
CA GLY A 78 -0.16 28.35 -14.92
C GLY A 78 -1.54 28.25 -15.59
N ALA A 79 -1.60 27.95 -16.89
CA ALA A 79 -2.81 27.68 -17.64
C ALA A 79 -3.36 26.26 -17.43
N ALA A 80 -2.54 25.30 -16.99
CA ALA A 80 -3.02 23.93 -16.74
C ALA A 80 -4.03 23.85 -15.59
N SER A 81 -3.82 24.59 -14.50
CA SER A 81 -4.74 24.57 -13.35
C SER A 81 -6.06 25.32 -13.60
N SER A 82 -6.16 26.21 -14.62
CA SER A 82 -7.44 26.83 -14.96
C SER A 82 -8.28 25.96 -15.91
N ALA A 83 -7.64 25.28 -16.87
CA ALA A 83 -8.33 24.46 -17.86
C ALA A 83 -9.04 23.23 -17.27
N LEU A 84 -8.51 22.67 -16.17
CA LEU A 84 -9.11 21.49 -15.53
C LEU A 84 -10.27 21.82 -14.58
N ARG A 85 -10.37 23.07 -14.09
CA ARG A 85 -11.47 23.50 -13.21
C ARG A 85 -12.76 23.83 -13.97
N ASP A 86 -12.66 24.09 -15.28
CA ASP A 86 -13.78 24.62 -16.07
C ASP A 86 -14.49 23.59 -16.96
N THR A 87 -14.12 22.30 -16.95
CA THR A 87 -14.83 21.27 -17.73
C THR A 87 -16.26 20.99 -17.26
N ASN A 88 -16.70 21.56 -16.12
CA ASN A 88 -18.08 21.46 -15.63
C ASN A 88 -18.92 22.74 -15.84
N ARG A 89 -18.41 23.77 -16.52
CA ARG A 89 -19.16 25.00 -16.77
C ARG A 89 -19.34 25.23 -18.26
N GLY A 90 -20.46 24.71 -18.79
CA GLY A 90 -20.93 25.08 -20.12
C GLY A 90 -21.06 26.59 -20.23
N ASP A 91 -20.64 27.12 -21.38
CA ASP A 91 -20.73 28.52 -21.83
C ASP A 91 -19.58 29.44 -21.40
N ALA A 92 -18.50 29.51 -22.20
CA ALA A 92 -17.83 30.78 -22.53
C ALA A 92 -16.83 30.67 -23.71
N GLN A 93 -16.87 31.73 -24.51
CA GLN A 93 -16.18 32.03 -25.75
C GLN A 93 -14.63 31.99 -25.68
N ALA A 94 -14.02 31.48 -26.75
CA ALA A 94 -12.59 31.26 -26.92
C ALA A 94 -11.76 32.53 -27.20
N ASP A 95 -10.67 32.70 -26.46
CA ASP A 95 -9.45 33.40 -26.88
C ASP A 95 -8.32 32.35 -26.89
N SER A 96 -7.88 31.92 -28.09
CA SER A 96 -7.22 30.63 -28.33
C SER A 96 -5.69 30.62 -28.47
N ASP A 97 -5.00 31.75 -28.38
CA ASP A 97 -3.72 31.84 -29.11
C ASP A 97 -2.41 31.62 -28.33
N ASN A 98 -2.41 31.26 -27.04
CA ASN A 98 -1.15 31.18 -26.25
C ASN A 98 -0.94 29.92 -25.38
N ASN A 99 -1.74 28.86 -25.49
CA ASN A 99 -1.65 27.69 -24.57
C ASN A 99 -0.95 26.42 -25.14
N ASP A 100 -0.40 26.47 -26.36
CA ASP A 100 -0.02 25.24 -27.09
C ASP A 100 1.38 24.66 -26.78
N GLN A 101 2.20 25.27 -25.92
CA GLN A 101 3.61 24.88 -25.76
C GLN A 101 4.00 24.06 -24.51
N ALA A 102 3.17 23.98 -23.46
CA ALA A 102 3.56 23.25 -22.24
C ALA A 102 3.20 21.74 -22.27
N ILE A 103 2.15 21.36 -22.98
CA ILE A 103 1.69 19.97 -23.11
C ILE A 103 2.67 19.05 -23.90
N PRO A 104 3.38 19.53 -24.95
CA PRO A 104 4.28 18.68 -25.74
C PRO A 104 5.41 18.02 -24.95
N ALA A 105 5.95 18.67 -23.92
CA ALA A 105 7.12 18.16 -23.19
C ALA A 105 6.80 16.91 -22.37
N LEU A 106 5.71 16.93 -21.59
CA LEU A 106 5.28 15.76 -20.80
C LEU A 106 4.87 14.59 -21.70
N VAL A 107 4.20 14.88 -22.82
CA VAL A 107 3.82 13.83 -23.80
C VAL A 107 5.07 13.17 -24.40
N HIS A 108 6.12 13.95 -24.69
CA HIS A 108 7.37 13.39 -25.18
C HIS A 108 8.01 12.44 -24.16
N ILE A 109 8.11 12.86 -22.89
CA ILE A 109 8.67 12.05 -21.80
C ILE A 109 7.87 10.76 -21.63
N ILE A 110 6.54 10.83 -21.60
CA ILE A 110 5.70 9.62 -21.48
C ILE A 110 5.90 8.67 -22.67
N THR A 111 6.11 9.22 -23.88
CA THR A 111 6.37 8.41 -25.08
C THR A 111 7.74 7.72 -25.00
N GLU A 112 8.72 8.35 -24.37
CA GLU A 112 10.03 7.75 -24.11
C GLU A 112 9.90 6.58 -23.12
N PHE A 113 9.17 6.79 -22.01
CA PHE A 113 8.91 5.74 -21.02
C PHE A 113 8.01 4.60 -21.53
N ASP A 114 7.24 4.83 -22.59
CA ASP A 114 6.40 3.80 -23.21
C ASP A 114 7.21 2.58 -23.67
N GLN A 115 8.49 2.78 -24.01
CA GLN A 115 9.40 1.70 -24.42
C GLN A 115 9.81 0.80 -23.25
N VAL A 116 9.73 1.30 -22.03
CA VAL A 116 10.15 0.57 -20.83
C VAL A 116 8.98 0.16 -19.93
N GLY A 117 7.75 0.59 -20.25
CA GLY A 117 6.55 0.25 -19.47
C GLY A 117 6.34 -1.27 -19.30
N ASP A 118 6.77 -2.09 -20.25
CA ASP A 118 6.67 -3.56 -20.17
C ASP A 118 7.48 -4.19 -19.03
N VAL A 119 8.52 -3.52 -18.54
CA VAL A 119 9.37 -4.01 -17.43
C VAL A 119 9.05 -3.34 -16.09
N VAL A 120 8.22 -2.31 -16.09
CA VAL A 120 7.76 -1.59 -14.90
C VAL A 120 6.54 -2.30 -14.32
N ASP A 121 6.56 -2.56 -13.01
CA ASP A 121 5.44 -3.20 -12.29
C ASP A 121 5.01 -2.41 -11.04
N GLY A 122 5.84 -1.45 -10.63
CA GLY A 122 5.52 -0.46 -9.63
C GLY A 122 5.76 0.97 -10.14
N PHE A 123 4.92 1.90 -9.73
CA PHE A 123 5.00 3.30 -10.04
C PHE A 123 4.80 4.13 -8.78
N ILE A 124 5.72 5.04 -8.51
CA ILE A 124 5.69 5.94 -7.36
C ILE A 124 5.85 7.36 -7.88
N TYR A 125 4.91 8.24 -7.56
CA TYR A 125 5.00 9.65 -7.89
C TYR A 125 5.07 10.50 -6.63
N VAL A 126 6.12 11.31 -6.52
CA VAL A 126 6.37 12.16 -5.35
C VAL A 126 5.97 13.58 -5.68
N PHE A 127 5.15 14.21 -4.85
CA PHE A 127 4.69 15.58 -5.04
C PHE A 127 4.66 16.36 -3.72
N ASP A 128 4.62 17.69 -3.82
CA ASP A 128 4.47 18.57 -2.66
C ASP A 128 3.00 18.99 -2.56
N PRO A 129 2.27 18.58 -1.50
CA PRO A 129 0.84 18.86 -1.38
C PRO A 129 0.53 20.37 -1.30
N ARG A 130 1.49 21.20 -0.87
CA ARG A 130 1.37 22.67 -0.82
C ARG A 130 1.42 23.32 -2.20
N ARG A 131 1.81 22.56 -3.22
CA ARG A 131 2.04 22.99 -4.59
C ARG A 131 1.20 22.15 -5.56
N PRO A 132 -0.06 22.54 -5.84
CA PRO A 132 -0.98 21.76 -6.67
C PRO A 132 -0.45 21.45 -8.08
N ASP A 133 0.41 22.32 -8.63
CA ASP A 133 1.10 22.11 -9.90
C ASP A 133 1.98 20.83 -9.90
N THR A 134 2.54 20.48 -8.75
CA THR A 134 3.36 19.27 -8.61
C THR A 134 2.52 18.01 -8.69
N PHE A 135 1.27 18.04 -8.18
CA PHE A 135 0.29 16.97 -8.31
C PHE A 135 -0.31 16.93 -9.72
N ASP A 136 -0.60 18.08 -10.34
CA ASP A 136 -1.15 18.13 -11.70
C ASP A 136 -0.24 17.42 -12.73
N ALA A 137 1.07 17.46 -12.52
CA ALA A 137 2.04 16.74 -13.34
C ALA A 137 1.95 15.19 -13.22
N LEU A 138 1.27 14.64 -12.22
CA LEU A 138 0.95 13.21 -12.12
C LEU A 138 -0.12 12.78 -13.14
N LYS A 139 -1.08 13.65 -13.44
CA LYS A 139 -2.31 13.28 -14.17
C LYS A 139 -2.05 12.60 -15.52
N PRO A 140 -1.11 13.07 -16.35
CA PRO A 140 -0.78 12.39 -17.61
C PRO A 140 -0.27 10.95 -17.44
N TRP A 141 0.32 10.62 -16.29
CA TRP A 141 0.88 9.29 -16.01
C TRP A 141 -0.18 8.25 -15.65
N ALA A 142 -1.41 8.65 -15.30
CA ALA A 142 -2.50 7.70 -15.08
C ALA A 142 -2.77 6.84 -16.33
N ALA A 143 -2.74 7.47 -17.51
CA ALA A 143 -2.89 6.77 -18.79
C ALA A 143 -1.72 5.82 -19.09
N PHE A 144 -0.51 6.16 -18.63
CA PHE A 144 0.66 5.28 -18.73
C PHE A 144 0.48 4.05 -17.83
N CYS A 145 0.11 4.24 -16.56
CA CYS A 145 -0.11 3.13 -15.61
C CYS A 145 -1.20 2.17 -16.09
N GLN A 146 -2.31 2.68 -16.61
CA GLN A 146 -3.39 1.86 -17.15
C GLN A 146 -2.98 1.11 -18.41
N ARG A 147 -2.23 1.75 -19.31
CA ARG A 147 -1.79 1.14 -20.58
C ARG A 147 -0.86 -0.04 -20.35
N HIS A 148 0.06 0.09 -19.39
CA HIS A 148 1.05 -0.95 -19.08
C HIS A 148 0.58 -1.90 -17.98
N ASP A 149 -0.65 -1.75 -17.47
CA ASP A 149 -1.19 -2.59 -16.38
C ASP A 149 -0.22 -2.64 -15.19
N ILE A 150 0.18 -1.47 -14.70
CA ILE A 150 1.09 -1.34 -13.56
C ILE A 150 0.35 -1.73 -12.29
N SER A 151 0.85 -2.76 -11.62
CA SER A 151 0.17 -3.38 -10.49
C SER A 151 0.13 -2.52 -9.24
N VAL A 152 1.19 -1.74 -8.97
CA VAL A 152 1.30 -0.89 -7.78
C VAL A 152 1.49 0.56 -8.21
N CYS A 153 0.51 1.42 -7.94
CA CYS A 153 0.56 2.86 -8.24
C CYS A 153 0.41 3.68 -6.96
N LEU A 154 1.45 4.39 -6.54
CA LEU A 154 1.48 5.18 -5.31
C LEU A 154 1.69 6.67 -5.63
N ALA A 155 0.91 7.53 -4.99
CA ALA A 155 1.11 8.98 -4.98
C ALA A 155 1.59 9.41 -3.58
N LEU A 156 2.80 9.94 -3.46
CA LEU A 156 3.41 10.31 -2.19
C LEU A 156 3.33 11.82 -1.99
N ALA A 157 2.47 12.25 -1.07
CA ALA A 157 2.38 13.64 -0.64
C ALA A 157 3.47 13.91 0.40
N VAL A 158 4.55 14.56 -0.01
CA VAL A 158 5.73 14.80 0.83
C VAL A 158 5.90 16.29 1.05
N THR A 159 5.80 16.70 2.31
CA THR A 159 6.04 18.09 2.70
C THR A 159 7.53 18.33 2.83
N VAL A 160 8.08 19.21 1.99
CA VAL A 160 9.49 19.63 2.09
C VAL A 160 9.57 20.84 2.99
N ASP A 161 10.31 20.74 4.09
CA ASP A 161 10.64 21.92 4.89
C ASP A 161 11.63 22.79 4.09
N PRO A 162 11.32 24.06 3.80
CA PRO A 162 12.20 24.96 3.06
C PRO A 162 13.61 25.05 3.66
N LEU A 163 13.76 24.89 4.99
CA LEU A 163 15.07 24.89 5.64
C LEU A 163 15.95 23.69 5.22
N THR A 164 15.31 22.56 4.91
CA THR A 164 16.01 21.36 4.45
C THR A 164 16.50 21.53 3.00
N GLN A 165 15.75 22.28 2.18
CA GLN A 165 16.11 22.55 0.78
C GLN A 165 17.44 23.28 0.63
N GLU A 166 17.73 24.25 1.50
CA GLU A 166 19.01 24.97 1.52
C GLU A 166 20.19 24.06 1.88
N SER A 167 19.99 23.14 2.82
CA SER A 167 21.06 22.24 3.29
C SER A 167 21.39 21.12 2.29
N ALA A 168 20.43 20.73 1.46
CA ALA A 168 20.60 19.66 0.47
C ALA A 168 21.37 20.11 -0.79
N GLY A 169 21.75 21.39 -0.91
CA GLY A 169 22.43 21.90 -2.09
C GLY A 169 21.59 21.82 -3.38
N LEU A 170 20.26 21.68 -3.25
CA LEU A 170 19.32 21.63 -4.38
C LEU A 170 19.01 23.01 -4.98
N ASN A 171 19.57 24.07 -4.40
CA ASN A 171 19.54 25.40 -4.97
C ASN A 171 20.63 25.46 -6.05
N ASP A 172 20.34 24.99 -7.27
CA ASP A 172 21.16 25.33 -8.42
C ASP A 172 20.88 26.80 -8.76
N VAL A 173 21.70 27.66 -8.17
CA VAL A 173 21.55 29.10 -8.10
C VAL A 173 22.02 29.72 -9.41
N ASP A 174 21.18 29.71 -10.43
CA ASP A 174 21.29 30.65 -11.55
C ASP A 174 19.90 30.92 -12.15
N SER A 175 19.30 32.08 -11.84
CA SER A 175 18.18 32.74 -12.57
C SER A 175 16.79 32.84 -11.92
N PHE A 176 16.65 32.91 -10.59
CA PHE A 176 15.43 33.52 -10.01
C PHE A 176 15.74 34.88 -9.40
N GLY A 177 15.49 35.92 -10.21
CA GLY A 177 15.70 37.31 -9.85
C GLY A 177 14.78 37.79 -8.73
N ASP A 178 15.38 38.56 -7.81
CA ASP A 178 14.80 39.66 -7.03
C ASP A 178 13.29 39.53 -6.71
N PHE A 179 12.93 38.52 -5.93
CA PHE A 179 11.57 38.33 -5.43
C PHE A 179 11.32 39.34 -4.30
N GLN A 180 10.78 40.51 -4.67
CA GLN A 180 10.36 41.54 -3.71
C GLN A 180 9.32 40.97 -2.75
N SER A 181 9.55 41.19 -1.46
CA SER A 181 8.73 40.81 -0.30
C SER A 181 7.33 41.43 -0.32
N HIS A 182 6.48 40.99 -1.25
CA HIS A 182 5.04 41.25 -1.20
C HIS A 182 4.42 40.32 -0.16
N GLY A 183 3.70 40.90 0.81
CA GLY A 183 3.14 40.21 1.98
C GLY A 183 2.59 38.82 1.64
N GLU A 184 3.34 37.81 2.08
CA GLU A 184 3.03 36.39 1.88
C GLU A 184 1.67 36.08 2.50
N VAL A 185 0.69 35.85 1.64
CA VAL A 185 -0.53 35.14 2.04
C VAL A 185 -0.04 33.78 2.54
N PRO A 186 -0.39 33.36 3.78
CA PRO A 186 0.01 32.05 4.27
C PRO A 186 -0.41 31.00 3.25
N PRO A 187 0.47 30.03 2.93
CA PRO A 187 0.18 29.03 1.92
C PRO A 187 -1.16 28.36 2.28
N ALA A 188 -2.05 28.25 1.29
CA ALA A 188 -3.31 27.58 1.48
C ALA A 188 -3.04 26.17 2.00
N GLU A 189 -3.80 25.74 3.01
CA GLU A 189 -3.76 24.35 3.48
C GLU A 189 -4.00 23.42 2.28
N PRO A 190 -3.19 22.35 2.13
CA PRO A 190 -3.33 21.43 1.02
C PRO A 190 -4.69 20.74 1.07
N ASP A 191 -5.40 20.71 -0.07
CA ASP A 191 -6.66 20.01 -0.22
C ASP A 191 -6.40 18.51 -0.48
N LEU A 192 -6.01 17.80 0.58
CA LEU A 192 -5.65 16.37 0.49
C LEU A 192 -6.84 15.50 0.09
N GLU A 193 -8.06 15.87 0.46
CA GLU A 193 -9.29 15.16 0.10
C GLU A 193 -9.48 15.16 -1.42
N ALA A 194 -9.31 16.33 -2.07
CA ALA A 194 -9.38 16.41 -3.53
C ALA A 194 -8.29 15.58 -4.25
N TYR A 195 -7.09 15.46 -3.66
CA TYR A 195 -6.04 14.60 -4.21
C TYR A 195 -6.36 13.12 -4.02
N GLU A 196 -6.91 12.74 -2.87
CA GLU A 196 -7.31 11.38 -2.55
C GLU A 196 -8.41 10.88 -3.48
N ASP A 197 -9.47 11.68 -3.65
CA ASP A 197 -10.57 11.39 -4.57
C ASP A 197 -10.05 11.12 -5.99
N TRP A 198 -9.18 11.99 -6.50
CA TRP A 198 -8.57 11.81 -7.81
C TRP A 198 -7.71 10.54 -7.89
N CYS A 199 -6.93 10.25 -6.84
CA CYS A 199 -6.09 9.05 -6.79
C CYS A 199 -6.93 7.78 -6.83
N ILE A 200 -7.99 7.70 -6.02
CA ILE A 200 -8.92 6.56 -5.99
C ILE A 200 -9.55 6.33 -7.37
N GLU A 201 -10.03 7.40 -8.02
CA GLU A 201 -10.64 7.31 -9.35
C GLU A 201 -9.67 6.81 -10.43
N ASN A 202 -8.36 7.03 -10.26
CA ASN A 202 -7.33 6.69 -11.24
C ASN A 202 -6.49 5.47 -10.85
N GLY A 203 -6.85 4.77 -9.76
CA GLY A 203 -6.16 3.55 -9.31
C GLY A 203 -4.84 3.81 -8.59
N PHE A 204 -4.64 4.99 -8.03
CA PHE A 204 -3.51 5.34 -7.18
C PHE A 204 -3.88 5.23 -5.71
N GLU A 205 -2.93 4.77 -4.89
CA GLU A 205 -3.01 4.89 -3.44
C GLU A 205 -2.27 6.17 -3.00
N LEU A 206 -2.98 7.12 -2.39
CA LEU A 206 -2.38 8.32 -1.81
C LEU A 206 -1.77 8.00 -0.45
N VAL A 207 -0.48 8.30 -0.28
CA VAL A 207 0.24 8.11 0.97
C VAL A 207 0.85 9.43 1.41
N ALA A 208 0.42 9.94 2.57
CA ALA A 208 1.00 11.12 3.17
C ALA A 208 2.31 10.77 3.91
N VAL A 209 3.39 11.46 3.57
CA VAL A 209 4.69 11.36 4.25
C VAL A 209 4.95 12.71 4.92
N PRO A 210 4.60 12.86 6.21
CA PRO A 210 4.48 14.16 6.86
C PRO A 210 5.80 14.92 6.87
N GLU A 211 6.91 14.25 7.20
CA GLU A 211 8.26 14.81 7.15
C GLU A 211 9.26 13.70 6.86
N LEU A 212 10.27 13.99 6.03
CA LEU A 212 11.44 13.12 5.95
C LEU A 212 12.23 13.30 7.25
N PRO A 213 12.38 12.27 8.10
CA PRO A 213 13.21 12.35 9.27
C PRO A 213 14.61 12.65 8.78
N SER A 214 15.25 13.63 9.41
CA SER A 214 16.69 13.75 9.31
C SER A 214 17.29 12.36 9.57
N ILE A 215 18.22 11.92 8.72
CA ILE A 215 18.85 10.58 8.74
C ILE A 215 19.27 10.11 10.16
N HIS A 216 19.42 11.04 11.11
CA HIS A 216 19.81 10.81 12.49
C HIS A 216 18.68 10.44 13.49
N THR A 217 17.40 10.52 13.12
CA THR A 217 16.26 10.26 14.03
C THR A 217 15.43 9.03 13.65
N ALA A 218 16.05 8.01 13.05
CA ALA A 218 15.44 6.77 12.55
C ALA A 218 14.85 5.83 13.64
N VAL A 219 14.53 6.34 14.83
CA VAL A 219 14.12 5.52 15.98
C VAL A 219 12.91 6.17 16.65
N ALA A 220 11.68 5.91 16.17
CA ALA A 220 10.50 5.69 17.03
C ALA A 220 9.10 5.78 16.39
N TYR A 221 8.89 6.21 15.14
CA TYR A 221 7.51 6.43 14.66
C TYR A 221 7.07 5.40 13.63
N ALA A 222 6.11 4.57 14.02
CA ALA A 222 5.48 3.54 13.20
C ALA A 222 4.41 4.09 12.23
N ASP A 223 4.21 5.40 12.22
CA ASP A 223 3.22 6.12 11.39
C ASP A 223 3.90 7.03 10.36
N ASP A 224 5.13 6.70 9.94
CA ASP A 224 5.73 7.31 8.76
C ASP A 224 5.10 6.67 7.51
N GLY A 225 4.51 7.44 6.60
CA GLY A 225 3.89 6.88 5.38
C GLY A 225 4.79 5.89 4.61
N ILE A 226 6.11 5.92 4.82
CA ILE A 226 7.09 4.95 4.32
C ILE A 226 6.80 3.52 4.74
N GLY A 227 6.37 3.26 5.99
CA GLY A 227 5.98 1.92 6.40
C GLY A 227 4.87 1.35 5.51
N ARG A 228 3.91 2.21 5.14
CA ARG A 228 2.82 1.86 4.22
C ARG A 228 3.33 1.62 2.79
N VAL A 229 4.26 2.44 2.29
CA VAL A 229 4.91 2.23 0.98
C VAL A 229 5.63 0.88 0.95
N ILE A 230 6.41 0.56 1.98
CA ILE A 230 7.12 -0.72 2.10
C ILE A 230 6.12 -1.89 2.14
N GLU A 231 5.05 -1.77 2.91
CA GLU A 231 4.00 -2.79 2.97
C GLU A 231 3.35 -3.03 1.60
N ALA A 232 2.97 -1.97 0.90
CA ALA A 232 2.38 -2.06 -0.44
C ALA A 232 3.34 -2.80 -1.40
N LEU A 233 4.61 -2.40 -1.44
CA LEU A 233 5.62 -3.03 -2.30
C LEU A 233 5.92 -4.49 -1.90
N GLN A 234 5.95 -4.80 -0.60
CA GLN A 234 6.20 -6.16 -0.08
C GLN A 234 4.97 -7.09 -0.12
N SER A 235 3.78 -6.54 -0.35
CA SER A 235 2.57 -7.33 -0.56
C SER A 235 2.40 -7.76 -2.02
N HIS A 236 3.11 -7.09 -2.94
CA HIS A 236 3.05 -7.37 -4.37
C HIS A 236 3.83 -8.61 -4.79
N THR A 237 3.34 -9.31 -5.82
CA THR A 237 3.96 -10.51 -6.38
C THR A 237 4.89 -10.18 -7.54
N TRP A 238 6.15 -9.93 -7.22
CA TRP A 238 7.18 -9.59 -8.21
C TRP A 238 7.60 -10.77 -9.10
N ALA A 239 7.95 -10.48 -10.36
CA ALA A 239 8.42 -11.51 -11.31
C ALA A 239 9.70 -12.22 -10.85
N THR A 240 10.55 -11.54 -10.10
CA THR A 240 11.81 -12.05 -9.54
C THR A 240 11.64 -12.74 -8.18
N MET A 241 10.40 -12.91 -7.71
CA MET A 241 10.11 -13.49 -6.41
C MET A 241 10.52 -14.96 -6.33
N VAL A 242 11.35 -15.29 -5.34
CA VAL A 242 11.70 -16.65 -4.94
C VAL A 242 11.05 -16.97 -3.59
N LYS A 243 10.10 -17.92 -3.58
CA LYS A 243 9.42 -18.33 -2.35
C LYS A 243 10.40 -19.00 -1.39
N LYS A 244 10.38 -18.58 -0.13
CA LYS A 244 11.08 -19.29 0.95
C LYS A 244 10.24 -20.51 1.33
N TYR A 245 10.77 -21.69 1.07
CA TYR A 245 10.15 -22.90 1.58
C TYR A 245 10.27 -22.89 3.10
N ALA A 246 9.14 -23.04 3.79
CA ALA A 246 9.17 -23.28 5.22
C ALA A 246 10.05 -24.52 5.45
N PRO A 247 11.01 -24.47 6.40
CA PRO A 247 11.75 -25.67 6.77
C PRO A 247 10.71 -26.76 7.07
N PRO A 248 10.87 -27.98 6.53
CA PRO A 248 9.91 -29.06 6.73
C PRO A 248 9.70 -29.14 8.23
N ALA A 249 8.46 -28.90 8.68
CA ALA A 249 8.12 -28.76 10.09
C ALA A 249 8.82 -29.89 10.82
N SER A 250 9.93 -29.56 11.49
CA SER A 250 10.82 -30.56 12.04
C SER A 250 9.97 -31.27 13.06
N THR A 251 9.52 -32.46 12.66
CA THR A 251 8.68 -33.30 13.47
C THR A 251 9.62 -33.71 14.57
N THR A 252 9.66 -32.92 15.64
CA THR A 252 10.29 -33.28 16.90
C THR A 252 9.42 -34.41 17.40
N ALA A 253 9.61 -35.59 16.79
CA ALA A 253 9.23 -36.86 17.33
C ALA A 253 9.92 -36.88 18.68
N ARG A 254 9.15 -36.47 19.69
CA ARG A 254 9.47 -36.60 21.09
C ARG A 254 9.54 -38.11 21.32
N ALA A 255 10.69 -38.68 20.97
CA ALA A 255 11.11 -40.00 21.40
C ALA A 255 11.23 -39.89 22.92
N SER A 256 10.09 -40.12 23.58
CA SER A 256 9.99 -40.34 25.00
C SER A 256 10.70 -41.66 25.26
N ALA A 257 12.04 -41.61 25.33
CA ALA A 257 12.82 -42.66 25.95
C ALA A 257 12.37 -42.69 27.43
N GLY A 258 11.67 -43.76 27.79
CA GLY A 258 11.19 -43.99 29.13
C GLY A 258 12.35 -44.06 30.11
N ASP A 259 12.19 -43.36 31.23
CA ASP A 259 13.01 -43.52 32.43
C ASP A 259 12.09 -44.13 33.52
N PRO A 260 12.26 -45.41 33.90
CA PRO A 260 11.43 -46.05 34.90
C PRO A 260 12.13 -46.08 36.25
N SER A 261 11.99 -45.06 37.10
CA SER A 261 11.99 -45.22 38.57
C SER A 261 11.82 -43.89 39.30
N ALA A 262 10.62 -43.63 39.85
CA ALA A 262 10.45 -42.94 41.13
C ALA A 262 8.98 -42.94 41.54
N SER A 263 8.70 -43.72 42.58
CA SER A 263 7.45 -43.74 43.35
C SER A 263 7.18 -42.37 43.99
N GLY A 264 5.99 -41.79 43.77
CA GLY A 264 5.58 -40.55 44.41
C GLY A 264 4.17 -40.08 44.07
N THR A 265 3.21 -40.52 44.87
CA THR A 265 1.97 -39.83 45.28
C THR A 265 1.02 -39.26 44.22
N VAL A 266 0.01 -40.10 43.92
CA VAL A 266 -1.40 -39.84 43.58
C VAL A 266 -1.86 -38.38 43.76
N GLY A 267 -2.05 -37.69 42.63
CA GLY A 267 -3.03 -36.62 42.44
C GLY A 267 -3.95 -37.01 41.29
N GLN A 268 -5.19 -37.40 41.61
CA GLN A 268 -6.22 -37.75 40.61
C GLN A 268 -6.52 -36.57 39.69
N ILE A 269 -6.11 -36.66 38.42
CA ILE A 269 -6.72 -35.89 37.34
C ILE A 269 -7.69 -36.83 36.62
N LYS A 270 -8.96 -36.42 36.59
CA LYS A 270 -10.09 -37.21 36.14
C LYS A 270 -9.99 -37.55 34.64
N PRO A 271 -10.42 -38.76 34.25
CA PRO A 271 -10.52 -39.18 32.86
C PRO A 271 -11.54 -38.32 32.11
N TRP A 272 -11.26 -38.05 30.84
CA TRP A 272 -12.05 -37.28 29.86
C TRP A 272 -13.35 -37.99 29.46
N GLU A 273 -14.00 -38.71 30.38
CA GLU A 273 -15.25 -39.43 30.15
C GLU A 273 -16.30 -38.53 29.47
N THR A 274 -16.52 -38.85 28.19
CA THR A 274 -17.82 -38.95 27.56
C THR A 274 -18.78 -37.80 27.86
N ARG A 275 -18.40 -36.58 27.49
CA ARG A 275 -19.41 -35.56 27.21
C ARG A 275 -20.13 -35.99 25.93
N ARG A 276 -21.42 -36.31 26.06
CA ARG A 276 -22.34 -36.41 24.92
C ARG A 276 -22.09 -35.21 24.00
N PRO A 277 -22.08 -35.36 22.66
CA PRO A 277 -22.14 -34.22 21.77
C PRO A 277 -23.49 -33.55 22.04
N LEU A 278 -23.50 -32.55 22.91
CA LEU A 278 -24.50 -31.50 22.86
C LEU A 278 -24.28 -30.87 21.49
N ASN A 279 -25.28 -30.98 20.62
CA ASN A 279 -25.32 -30.36 19.31
C ASN A 279 -25.03 -28.87 19.50
N ALA A 280 -23.76 -28.48 19.36
CA ALA A 280 -23.33 -27.10 19.55
C ALA A 280 -24.04 -26.15 18.59
N MET A 281 -24.56 -26.69 17.49
CA MET A 281 -25.40 -26.01 16.51
C MET A 281 -26.82 -25.74 17.03
N ASP A 282 -27.43 -26.65 17.80
CA ASP A 282 -28.77 -26.44 18.37
C ASP A 282 -28.75 -25.33 19.45
N ALA A 283 -27.67 -25.27 20.23
CA ALA A 283 -27.47 -24.24 21.26
C ALA A 283 -27.21 -22.84 20.67
N LEU A 284 -26.68 -22.75 19.45
CA LEU A 284 -26.53 -21.47 18.75
C LEU A 284 -27.89 -20.97 18.22
N GLY A 285 -28.79 -21.91 17.88
CA GLY A 285 -30.13 -21.62 17.43
C GLY A 285 -31.04 -21.03 18.53
N ASP A 286 -30.98 -21.55 19.75
CA ASP A 286 -31.77 -21.03 20.88
C ASP A 286 -31.31 -19.64 21.34
N LEU A 287 -30.01 -19.34 21.22
CA LEU A 287 -29.43 -18.09 21.73
C LEU A 287 -29.76 -16.87 20.87
N LEU A 288 -29.95 -17.06 19.57
CA LEU A 288 -30.26 -15.99 18.62
C LEU A 288 -31.76 -15.69 18.52
N ASP A 289 -32.63 -16.56 19.05
CA ASP A 289 -34.10 -16.39 19.06
C ASP A 289 -34.60 -15.65 20.31
N GLY A 290 -33.77 -15.55 21.34
CA GLY A 290 -34.05 -14.75 22.55
C GLY A 290 -33.59 -13.30 22.38
N GLY A 291 -34.51 -12.40 22.00
CA GLY A 291 -34.26 -10.96 21.76
C GLY A 291 -33.81 -10.13 22.98
N SER A 292 -32.65 -10.45 23.57
CA SER A 292 -32.04 -9.70 24.67
C SER A 292 -30.51 -9.77 24.62
N SER A 293 -29.92 -8.80 23.90
CA SER A 293 -28.76 -7.96 24.22
C SER A 293 -27.45 -8.51 24.81
N ASP A 294 -27.16 -9.80 24.88
CA ASP A 294 -25.87 -10.24 25.43
C ASP A 294 -24.82 -10.59 24.36
N MET A 295 -24.32 -9.55 23.70
CA MET A 295 -23.23 -9.64 22.72
C MET A 295 -21.96 -10.28 23.31
N GLU A 296 -21.76 -10.16 24.63
CA GLU A 296 -20.65 -10.78 25.34
C GLU A 296 -20.76 -12.32 25.34
N GLN A 297 -21.97 -12.87 25.42
CA GLN A 297 -22.20 -14.31 25.30
C GLN A 297 -21.92 -14.83 23.89
N VAL A 298 -22.25 -14.04 22.86
CA VAL A 298 -21.94 -14.38 21.46
C VAL A 298 -20.42 -14.43 21.24
N LEU A 299 -19.69 -13.44 21.76
CA LEU A 299 -18.22 -13.40 21.66
C LEU A 299 -17.53 -14.52 22.46
N ALA A 300 -18.03 -14.83 23.66
CA ALA A 300 -17.55 -15.96 24.44
C ALA A 300 -17.75 -17.29 23.67
N ARG A 301 -18.88 -17.44 22.99
CA ARG A 301 -19.17 -18.64 22.21
C ARG A 301 -18.35 -18.76 20.93
N LEU A 302 -18.06 -17.64 20.26
CA LEU A 302 -17.14 -17.58 19.12
C LEU A 302 -15.71 -18.03 19.52
N LYS A 303 -15.26 -17.65 20.72
CA LYS A 303 -13.97 -18.11 21.27
C LYS A 303 -13.96 -19.63 21.52
N ASP A 304 -15.06 -20.18 22.05
CA ASP A 304 -15.20 -21.63 22.24
C ASP A 304 -15.13 -22.39 20.90
N LEU A 305 -15.86 -21.91 19.88
CA LEU A 305 -15.87 -22.53 18.54
C LEU A 305 -14.49 -22.47 17.88
N ARG A 306 -13.78 -21.34 18.01
CA ARG A 306 -12.40 -21.22 17.54
C ARG A 306 -11.46 -22.23 18.21
N THR A 307 -11.57 -22.38 19.53
CA THR A 307 -10.77 -23.34 20.29
C THR A 307 -11.07 -24.78 19.86
N GLN A 308 -12.32 -25.07 19.52
CA GLN A 308 -12.71 -26.38 19.00
C GLN A 308 -12.11 -26.67 17.61
N ALA A 309 -11.94 -25.64 16.77
CA ALA A 309 -11.37 -25.75 15.44
C ALA A 309 -9.83 -25.91 15.44
N GLU A 310 -9.13 -25.50 16.49
CA GLU A 310 -7.65 -25.56 16.57
C GLU A 310 -7.08 -27.00 16.54
N GLY A 311 -7.90 -28.02 16.84
CA GLY A 311 -7.50 -29.43 16.77
C GLY A 311 -7.93 -30.16 15.49
N MET A 312 -8.60 -29.48 14.55
CA MET A 312 -9.16 -30.12 13.36
C MET A 312 -8.20 -30.05 12.17
N ASP A 313 -8.17 -31.12 11.37
CA ASP A 313 -7.51 -31.10 10.06
C ASP A 313 -8.18 -30.08 9.12
N MET A 314 -7.51 -29.76 8.01
CA MET A 314 -7.94 -28.69 7.11
C MET A 314 -9.31 -28.97 6.47
N GLU A 315 -9.59 -30.23 6.14
CA GLU A 315 -10.85 -30.65 5.52
C GLU A 315 -12.02 -30.48 6.50
N ARG A 316 -11.86 -30.93 7.75
CA ARG A 316 -12.86 -30.74 8.81
C ARG A 316 -13.07 -29.28 9.19
N ARG A 317 -12.02 -28.46 9.14
CA ARG A 317 -12.16 -27.00 9.36
C ARG A 317 -12.99 -26.33 8.28
N GLN A 318 -12.84 -26.73 7.02
CA GLN A 318 -13.65 -26.21 5.92
C GLN A 318 -15.13 -26.60 6.06
N GLU A 319 -15.43 -27.86 6.38
CA GLU A 319 -16.80 -28.31 6.64
C GLU A 319 -17.44 -27.59 7.83
N PHE A 320 -16.66 -27.38 8.90
CA PHE A 320 -17.12 -26.66 10.08
C PHE A 320 -17.44 -25.19 9.77
N ALA A 321 -16.59 -24.51 9.00
CA ALA A 321 -16.83 -23.14 8.56
C ALA A 321 -18.06 -23.02 7.65
N ALA A 322 -18.23 -23.95 6.71
CA ALA A 322 -19.38 -23.98 5.81
C ALA A 322 -20.70 -24.08 6.59
N LYS A 323 -20.77 -24.97 7.59
CA LYS A 323 -21.95 -25.09 8.46
C LYS A 323 -22.22 -23.84 9.29
N MET A 324 -21.19 -23.14 9.76
CA MET A 324 -21.39 -21.88 10.50
C MET A 324 -22.01 -20.79 9.63
N VAL A 325 -21.57 -20.68 8.37
CA VAL A 325 -22.13 -19.71 7.41
C VAL A 325 -23.56 -20.06 7.07
N GLU A 326 -23.87 -21.35 6.87
CA GLU A 326 -25.22 -21.82 6.60
C GLU A 326 -26.20 -21.48 7.74
N VAL A 327 -25.79 -21.65 9.01
CA VAL A 327 -26.61 -21.29 10.18
C VAL A 327 -26.83 -19.78 10.29
N LEU A 328 -25.81 -18.96 9.96
CA LEU A 328 -25.93 -17.50 9.96
C LEU A 328 -26.84 -16.98 8.84
N MET A 329 -26.72 -17.56 7.64
CA MET A 329 -27.48 -17.12 6.46
C MET A 329 -28.94 -17.58 6.49
N SER A 330 -29.23 -18.74 7.07
CA SER A 330 -30.61 -19.29 7.16
C SER A 330 -31.52 -18.51 8.12
N ARG A 331 -31.02 -17.46 8.78
CA ARG A 331 -31.74 -16.70 9.81
C ARG A 331 -31.85 -15.20 9.52
N SER A 332 -31.63 -14.78 8.27
CA SER A 332 -31.85 -13.38 7.89
C SER A 332 -33.35 -13.02 8.04
N PRO A 333 -33.72 -12.08 8.93
CA PRO A 333 -35.11 -11.74 9.20
C PRO A 333 -35.60 -10.77 8.12
N LEU A 334 -36.21 -11.27 7.05
CA LEU A 334 -36.77 -10.41 5.99
C LEU A 334 -38.25 -10.61 5.67
N ASP A 335 -38.97 -11.54 6.31
CA ASP A 335 -40.33 -11.88 5.87
C ASP A 335 -41.43 -11.78 6.95
N ASP A 336 -41.37 -10.80 7.84
CA ASP A 336 -42.50 -10.52 8.76
C ASP A 336 -42.91 -9.03 8.77
N ASN A 337 -43.01 -8.41 7.59
CA ASN A 337 -43.83 -7.21 7.44
C ASN A 337 -45.24 -7.62 7.01
N ASN A 338 -45.94 -8.17 7.99
CA ASN A 338 -47.36 -8.44 8.01
C ASN A 338 -48.15 -7.21 7.56
N SER A 339 -48.83 -7.37 6.43
CA SER A 339 -49.85 -6.49 5.88
C SER A 339 -51.00 -6.29 6.88
N GLY A 340 -50.94 -5.22 7.65
CA GLY A 340 -52.10 -4.67 8.37
C GLY A 340 -52.84 -3.67 7.48
N GLU A 341 -53.68 -4.19 6.57
CA GLU A 341 -54.82 -3.46 6.03
C GLU A 341 -55.91 -3.28 7.11
N GLU A 342 -56.81 -2.31 6.86
CA GLU A 342 -58.11 -2.06 7.51
C GLU A 342 -58.05 -1.29 8.85
N SER A 343 -58.42 -0.01 8.95
CA SER A 343 -59.78 0.52 8.69
C SER A 343 -59.79 2.06 8.66
N ASP A 344 -60.42 2.67 7.63
CA ASP A 344 -61.58 3.58 7.75
C ASP A 344 -62.04 4.08 6.36
#